data_AF-A0A067M7C0-F1
#
_entry.id   AF-A0A067M7C0-F1
#
_cell.length_a   1.000
_cell.length_b   1.000
_cell.length_c   1.000
_cell.angle_alpha   90.00
_cell.angle_beta   90.00
_cell.angle_gamma   90.00
#
_symmetry.space_group_name_H-M   'P 1'
#
loop_
_entity.id
_entity.type
_entity.pdbx_description
1 polymer ?
#
loop_
_entity_poly.entity_id
_entity_poly.type
_entity_poly.pdbx_seq_one_letter_code
_entity_poly.pdbx_strand_id
1 'polypeptide(L)'
;MGEYMLKGWVLTDIPCKTPNCPVPLMRSPARQHPPVSFCVKCDGEPGLQPPARTSTSHSTASLVTTSSNPTTPTSSVPSIPESPTFLDPSIQEQNMRRRAQSDRASSEIGTRLLQGWAMLAEECPNESCYGVPLVRPPKTGGEDPTKVCLAQPLA
;
A
#
# COMPACT_ATOMS: atom_id res chain seq x y z
N MET A 1 -8.49 8.46 15.64
CA MET A 1 -8.20 8.51 14.18
C MET A 1 -9.22 7.71 13.36
N GLY A 2 -9.47 6.43 13.65
CA GLY A 2 -10.39 5.59 12.85
C GLY A 2 -11.80 6.16 12.68
N GLU A 3 -12.38 6.73 13.74
CA GLU A 3 -13.71 7.37 13.68
C GLU A 3 -13.75 8.54 12.67
N TYR A 4 -12.70 9.36 12.62
CA TYR A 4 -12.62 10.47 11.67
C TYR A 4 -12.41 9.97 10.23
N MET A 5 -11.67 8.87 10.04
CA MET A 5 -11.51 8.26 8.72
C MET A 5 -12.84 7.71 8.18
N LEU A 6 -13.66 7.12 9.06
CA LEU A 6 -15.03 6.71 8.72
C LEU A 6 -15.94 7.90 8.37
N LYS A 7 -15.70 9.06 9.00
CA LYS A 7 -16.34 10.35 8.67
C LYS A 7 -15.78 11.01 7.40
N GLY A 8 -14.83 10.38 6.71
CA GLY A 8 -14.25 10.85 5.45
C GLY A 8 -13.05 11.80 5.60
N TRP A 9 -12.49 11.92 6.81
CA TRP A 9 -11.24 12.64 7.02
C TRP A 9 -10.05 11.83 6.54
N VAL A 10 -9.04 12.52 6.03
CA VAL A 10 -7.86 11.89 5.41
C VAL A 10 -6.64 12.13 6.29
N LEU A 11 -5.90 11.07 6.62
CA LEU A 11 -4.59 11.20 7.26
C LEU A 11 -3.61 11.86 6.29
N THR A 12 -2.88 12.87 6.75
CA THR A 12 -1.82 13.51 5.97
C THR A 12 -0.45 12.98 6.36
N ASP A 13 0.55 13.32 5.55
CA ASP A 13 1.97 13.11 5.79
C ASP A 13 2.59 14.20 6.68
N ILE A 14 1.78 15.15 7.16
CA ILE A 14 2.25 16.29 7.96
C ILE A 14 2.17 15.92 9.45
N PRO A 15 3.30 15.89 10.17
CA PRO A 15 3.29 15.60 11.60
C PRO A 15 2.65 16.74 12.41
N CYS A 16 2.16 16.43 13.62
CA CYS A 16 1.63 17.44 14.53
C CYS A 16 2.71 18.47 14.92
N LYS A 17 2.30 19.73 15.11
CA LYS A 17 3.18 20.83 15.50
C LYS A 17 3.67 20.75 16.94
N THR A 18 2.97 20.03 17.82
CA THR A 18 3.38 19.90 19.21
C THR A 18 4.62 19.00 19.33
N PRO A 19 5.67 19.42 20.05
CA PRO A 19 6.86 18.59 20.24
C PRO A 19 6.48 17.27 20.93
N ASN A 20 7.10 16.17 20.48
CA ASN A 20 6.87 14.82 20.99
C ASN A 20 5.46 14.23 20.73
N CYS A 21 4.74 14.69 19.70
CA CYS A 21 3.51 14.07 19.23
C CYS A 21 3.72 13.39 17.87
N PRO A 22 3.79 12.04 17.81
CA PRO A 22 4.00 11.30 16.56
C PRO A 22 2.74 11.20 15.69
N VAL A 23 1.67 11.92 16.04
CA VAL A 23 0.37 11.80 15.39
C VAL A 23 0.33 12.70 14.15
N PRO A 24 0.07 12.15 12.95
CA PRO A 24 -0.13 12.95 11.75
C PRO A 24 -1.42 13.79 11.84
N LEU A 25 -1.44 14.91 11.13
CA LEU A 25 -2.66 15.72 11.00
C LEU A 25 -3.72 14.98 10.18
N MET A 26 -4.98 15.24 10.51
CA MET A 26 -6.13 14.80 9.71
C MET A 26 -6.68 15.99 8.94
N ARG A 27 -6.88 15.83 7.63
CA ARG A 27 -7.49 16.82 6.74
C ARG A 27 -8.97 16.52 6.54
N SER A 28 -9.78 17.58 6.50
CA SER A 28 -11.23 17.48 6.25
C SER A 28 -11.55 16.80 4.91
N PRO A 29 -12.76 16.21 4.80
CA PRO A 29 -13.26 15.70 3.53
C PRO A 29 -13.23 16.79 2.44
N ALA A 30 -13.07 16.40 1.17
CA ALA A 30 -12.97 17.33 0.04
C ALA A 30 -14.17 18.29 -0.13
N ARG A 31 -15.31 17.98 0.48
CA ARG A 31 -16.51 18.83 0.46
C ARG A 31 -16.45 20.02 1.43
N GLN A 32 -15.49 20.05 2.36
CA GLN A 32 -15.33 21.15 3.31
C GLN A 32 -14.28 22.15 2.78
N HIS A 33 -14.74 23.35 2.43
CA HIS A 33 -13.91 24.47 2.01
C HIS A 33 -14.05 25.62 3.01
N PRO A 34 -12.94 26.16 3.55
CA PRO A 34 -11.56 25.76 3.31
C PRO A 34 -11.21 24.39 3.96
N PRO A 35 -10.21 23.66 3.43
CA PRO A 35 -9.78 22.42 4.05
C PRO A 35 -9.17 22.70 5.42
N VAL A 36 -9.72 22.08 6.46
CA VAL A 36 -9.19 22.19 7.82
C VAL A 36 -8.30 20.98 8.12
N SER A 37 -7.17 21.21 8.78
CA SER A 37 -6.29 20.15 9.25
C SER A 37 -6.05 20.30 10.75
N PHE A 38 -6.15 19.19 11.48
CA PHE A 38 -5.96 19.19 12.93
C PHE A 38 -5.39 17.85 13.43
N CYS A 39 -4.73 17.89 14.58
CA CYS A 39 -4.28 16.73 15.31
C CYS A 39 -5.38 16.25 16.26
N VAL A 40 -5.85 15.03 16.06
CA VAL A 40 -6.85 14.37 16.93
C VAL A 40 -6.45 14.25 18.40
N LYS A 41 -5.15 14.37 18.73
CA LYS A 41 -4.65 14.28 20.11
C LYS A 41 -4.42 15.64 20.77
N CYS A 42 -4.12 16.68 19.99
CA CYS A 42 -3.64 17.96 20.52
C CYS A 42 -4.62 19.11 20.29
N ASP A 43 -5.36 19.11 19.18
CA ASP A 43 -6.11 20.31 18.74
C ASP A 43 -7.60 20.29 19.14
N GLY A 44 -8.09 19.22 19.76
CA GLY A 44 -9.51 19.07 20.12
C GLY A 44 -10.44 18.97 18.89
N GLU A 45 -11.75 18.84 19.10
CA GLU A 45 -12.71 18.72 18.00
C GLU A 45 -12.71 19.97 17.09
N PRO A 46 -12.62 19.81 15.75
CA PRO A 46 -12.69 20.92 14.81
C PRO A 46 -14.12 21.44 14.74
N GLY A 47 -14.45 22.42 15.58
CA GLY A 47 -15.81 22.98 15.64
C GLY A 47 -16.06 24.06 16.69
N LEU A 48 -15.11 24.30 17.61
CA LEU A 48 -15.23 25.35 18.63
C LEU A 48 -14.08 26.34 18.46
N GLN A 49 -14.35 27.48 17.79
CA GLN A 49 -13.46 28.65 17.85
C GLN A 49 -13.45 29.23 19.27
N PRO A 50 -12.26 29.57 19.80
CA PRO A 50 -12.08 30.89 20.42
C PRO A 50 -10.94 31.70 19.75
N PRO A 51 -10.87 33.02 20.01
CA PRO A 51 -10.34 34.00 19.06
C PRO A 51 -8.82 34.10 19.01
N ALA A 52 -8.36 34.46 17.82
CA ALA A 52 -7.17 35.22 17.45
C ALA A 52 -6.08 35.40 18.54
N ARG A 53 -4.92 34.80 18.30
CA ARG A 53 -3.64 35.36 18.75
C ARG A 53 -2.83 35.80 17.54
N THR A 54 -2.92 37.10 17.31
CA THR A 54 -2.06 37.94 16.51
C THR A 54 -0.58 37.66 16.81
N SER A 55 0.21 37.42 15.77
CA SER A 55 1.64 37.76 15.73
C SER A 55 2.06 38.03 14.29
N THR A 56 1.94 39.31 13.96
CA THR A 56 2.68 40.18 13.04
C THR A 56 3.75 39.58 12.11
N SER A 57 3.61 39.96 10.83
CA SER A 57 4.43 39.76 9.64
C SER A 57 5.88 40.23 9.74
N HIS A 58 6.79 39.61 8.98
CA HIS A 58 7.81 40.33 8.17
C HIS A 58 8.09 39.57 6.87
N SER A 59 8.02 40.30 5.76
CA SER A 59 8.22 39.88 4.37
C SER A 59 9.70 39.75 4.00
N THR A 60 10.01 38.93 3.00
CA THR A 60 10.83 39.33 1.83
C THR A 60 10.70 38.31 0.69
N ALA A 61 10.67 38.83 -0.54
CA ALA A 61 10.53 38.12 -1.79
C ALA A 61 11.83 37.45 -2.26
N SER A 62 11.74 36.44 -3.13
CA SER A 62 12.61 36.28 -4.32
C SER A 62 12.11 35.18 -5.25
N LEU A 63 12.40 35.38 -6.54
CA LEU A 63 11.86 34.72 -7.71
C LEU A 63 12.59 33.42 -8.11
N VAL A 64 11.82 32.57 -8.80
CA VAL A 64 12.13 31.60 -9.87
C VAL A 64 13.53 30.96 -9.97
N THR A 65 13.58 29.63 -9.99
CA THR A 65 14.36 28.87 -10.99
C THR A 65 13.76 27.47 -11.21
N THR A 66 13.61 27.12 -12.48
CA THR A 66 13.19 25.83 -13.04
C THR A 66 14.25 24.73 -12.91
N SER A 67 13.78 23.47 -12.96
CA SER A 67 14.45 22.28 -13.54
C SER A 67 14.98 21.20 -12.58
N SER A 68 14.29 20.05 -12.62
CA SER A 68 14.80 18.66 -12.66
C SER A 68 15.88 18.20 -11.67
N ASN A 69 15.48 17.44 -10.64
CA ASN A 69 15.64 15.97 -10.57
C ASN A 69 15.10 15.44 -9.22
N PRO A 70 14.47 14.25 -9.16
CA PRO A 70 14.13 13.61 -7.90
C PRO A 70 15.38 12.94 -7.31
N THR A 71 16.02 13.57 -6.33
CA THR A 71 16.90 12.85 -5.41
C THR A 71 16.03 12.08 -4.43
N THR A 72 16.11 10.76 -4.52
CA THR A 72 15.63 9.83 -3.50
C THR A 72 16.05 10.33 -2.11
N PRO A 73 15.12 10.50 -1.15
CA PRO A 73 15.53 10.69 0.22
C PRO A 73 16.23 9.41 0.66
N THR A 74 17.52 9.50 0.96
CA THR A 74 18.29 8.47 1.66
C THR A 74 17.54 8.13 2.93
N SER A 75 16.76 7.05 2.88
CA SER A 75 16.09 6.48 4.03
C SER A 75 17.19 6.01 4.97
N SER A 76 17.38 6.73 6.08
CA SER A 76 18.11 6.22 7.23
C SER A 76 17.42 4.95 7.70
N VAL A 77 17.95 3.81 7.25
CA VAL A 77 17.52 2.49 7.66
C VAL A 77 17.72 2.43 9.18
N PRO A 78 16.68 2.22 10.01
CA PRO A 78 16.92 1.86 11.39
C PRO A 78 17.67 0.54 11.37
N SER A 79 18.84 0.51 12.01
CA SER A 79 19.67 -0.67 12.17
C SER A 79 18.81 -1.84 12.62
N ILE A 80 18.43 -2.68 11.65
CA ILE A 80 17.94 -4.03 11.91
C ILE A 80 19.07 -4.66 12.73
N PRO A 81 18.82 -5.21 13.94
CA PRO A 81 19.82 -6.04 14.55
C PRO A 81 20.10 -7.17 13.57
N GLU A 82 21.26 -7.11 12.90
CA GLU A 82 21.85 -8.18 12.11
C GLU A 82 22.21 -9.32 13.07
N SER A 83 21.20 -9.98 13.61
CA SER A 83 21.36 -11.36 14.01
C SER A 83 21.20 -12.15 12.71
N PRO A 84 22.28 -12.69 12.11
CA PRO A 84 22.13 -13.72 11.12
C PRO A 84 21.47 -14.88 11.84
N THR A 85 20.13 -14.94 11.79
CA THR A 85 19.45 -16.18 12.05
C THR A 85 19.91 -17.05 10.90
N PHE A 86 20.88 -17.93 11.17
CA PHE A 86 21.31 -18.98 10.26
C PHE A 86 20.08 -19.84 9.99
N LEU A 87 19.25 -19.40 9.03
CA LEU A 87 18.12 -20.17 8.57
C LEU A 87 18.70 -21.47 8.03
N ASP A 88 18.23 -22.56 8.60
CA ASP A 88 18.56 -23.92 8.18
C ASP A 88 18.58 -23.97 6.64
N PRO A 89 19.66 -24.47 6.01
CA PRO A 89 19.78 -24.52 4.55
C PRO A 89 18.59 -25.23 3.89
N SER A 90 17.91 -26.14 4.59
CA SER A 90 16.66 -26.77 4.12
C SER A 90 15.50 -25.78 3.96
N ILE A 91 15.36 -24.82 4.88
CA ILE A 91 14.32 -23.78 4.84
C ILE A 91 14.61 -22.78 3.71
N GLN A 92 15.88 -22.46 3.47
CA GLN A 92 16.27 -21.59 2.36
C GLN A 92 15.90 -22.20 1.02
N GLU A 93 16.21 -23.49 0.82
CA GLU A 93 15.87 -24.23 -0.39
C GLU A 93 14.35 -24.30 -0.62
N GLN A 94 13.57 -24.59 0.44
CA GLN A 94 12.11 -24.60 0.36
C GLN A 94 11.54 -23.22 -0.01
N ASN A 95 12.07 -22.14 0.59
CA ASN A 95 11.66 -20.78 0.26
C ASN A 95 12.01 -20.42 -1.19
N MET A 96 13.16 -20.85 -1.68
CA MET A 96 13.57 -20.62 -3.07
C MET A 96 12.63 -21.33 -4.04
N ARG A 97 12.26 -22.60 -3.77
CA ARG A 97 11.28 -23.36 -4.56
C ARG A 97 9.92 -22.68 -4.59
N ARG A 98 9.43 -22.22 -3.42
CA ARG A 98 8.15 -21.51 -3.33
C ARG A 98 8.13 -20.23 -4.17
N ARG A 99 9.21 -19.44 -4.12
CA ARG A 99 9.35 -18.22 -4.94
C ARG A 99 9.37 -18.56 -6.43
N ALA A 100 10.20 -19.52 -6.84
CA ALA A 100 10.29 -19.94 -8.24
C ALA A 100 8.94 -20.42 -8.81
N GLN A 101 8.16 -21.17 -8.03
CA GLN A 101 6.80 -21.58 -8.44
C GLN A 101 5.87 -20.38 -8.56
N SER A 102 5.89 -19.47 -7.58
CA SER A 102 5.05 -18.26 -7.57
C SER A 102 5.33 -17.37 -8.77
N ASP A 103 6.61 -17.13 -9.09
CA ASP A 103 7.02 -16.28 -10.21
C ASP A 103 6.54 -16.87 -11.54
N ARG A 104 6.69 -18.19 -11.70
CA ARG A 104 6.21 -18.92 -12.87
C ARG A 104 4.69 -18.85 -13.01
N ALA A 105 3.97 -19.19 -11.94
CA ALA A 105 2.51 -19.16 -11.94
C ALA A 105 2.00 -17.74 -12.27
N SER A 106 2.62 -16.71 -11.70
CA SER A 106 2.24 -15.31 -11.94
C SER A 106 2.41 -14.89 -13.41
N SER A 107 3.50 -15.33 -14.05
CA SER A 107 3.75 -15.07 -15.48
C SER A 107 2.67 -15.71 -16.39
N GLU A 108 2.36 -16.98 -16.13
CA GLU A 108 1.33 -17.71 -16.89
C GLU A 108 -0.06 -17.14 -16.64
N ILE A 109 -0.41 -16.85 -15.38
CA ILE A 109 -1.68 -16.21 -15.01
C ILE A 109 -1.81 -14.87 -15.74
N GLY A 110 -0.77 -14.03 -15.72
CA GLY A 110 -0.77 -12.76 -16.44
C GLY A 110 -1.04 -12.93 -17.94
N THR A 111 -0.40 -13.91 -18.57
CA THR A 111 -0.63 -14.23 -19.99
C THR A 111 -2.07 -14.66 -20.26
N ARG A 112 -2.66 -15.49 -19.39
CA ARG A 112 -4.06 -15.94 -19.51
C ARG A 112 -5.06 -14.80 -19.27
N LEU A 113 -4.80 -13.92 -18.32
CA LEU A 113 -5.63 -12.74 -18.06
C LEU A 113 -5.67 -11.83 -19.28
N LEU A 114 -4.54 -11.62 -19.96
CA LEU A 114 -4.49 -10.88 -21.23
C LEU A 114 -5.27 -11.56 -22.37
N GLN A 115 -5.44 -12.88 -22.30
CA GLN A 115 -6.28 -13.67 -23.20
C GLN A 115 -7.77 -13.68 -22.79
N GLY A 116 -8.17 -12.91 -21.77
CA GLY A 116 -9.55 -12.82 -21.31
C GLY A 116 -9.98 -13.93 -20.36
N TRP A 117 -9.03 -14.67 -19.78
CA TRP A 117 -9.33 -15.61 -18.69
C TRP A 117 -9.66 -14.87 -17.41
N ALA A 118 -10.34 -15.55 -16.48
CA ALA A 118 -10.68 -15.01 -15.18
C ALA A 118 -10.02 -15.83 -14.06
N MET A 119 -9.41 -15.15 -13.09
CA MET A 119 -9.02 -15.76 -11.82
C MET A 119 -10.25 -16.07 -10.98
N LEU A 120 -10.19 -17.15 -10.22
CA LEU A 120 -11.20 -17.60 -9.28
C LEU A 120 -10.75 -17.37 -7.85
N ALA A 121 -11.69 -17.37 -6.91
CA ALA A 121 -11.40 -17.27 -5.47
C ALA A 121 -10.85 -18.58 -4.86
N GLU A 122 -10.81 -19.65 -5.65
CA GLU A 122 -10.36 -20.97 -5.23
C GLU A 122 -8.88 -21.17 -5.57
N GLU A 123 -8.17 -21.87 -4.68
CA GLU A 123 -6.76 -22.22 -4.85
C GLU A 123 -6.58 -23.62 -5.43
N CYS A 124 -5.39 -23.88 -5.95
CA CYS A 124 -5.01 -25.18 -6.46
C CYS A 124 -5.06 -26.24 -5.34
N PRO A 125 -5.80 -27.36 -5.52
CA PRO A 125 -5.94 -28.38 -4.47
C PRO A 125 -4.68 -29.22 -4.25
N ASN A 126 -3.64 -29.02 -5.07
CA ASN A 126 -2.39 -29.75 -4.96
C ASN A 126 -1.54 -29.16 -3.84
N GLU A 127 -1.20 -29.95 -2.82
CA GLU A 127 -0.39 -29.53 -1.67
C GLU A 127 1.04 -29.09 -2.05
N SER A 128 1.53 -29.52 -3.21
CA SER A 128 2.82 -29.05 -3.75
C SER A 128 2.74 -27.67 -4.44
N CYS A 129 1.54 -27.08 -4.53
CA CYS A 129 1.30 -25.76 -5.09
C CYS A 129 1.06 -24.75 -3.97
N TYR A 130 1.92 -23.75 -3.86
CA TYR A 130 1.86 -22.79 -2.77
C TYR A 130 1.01 -21.57 -3.15
N GLY A 131 -0.28 -21.60 -2.77
CA GLY A 131 -1.18 -20.43 -2.86
C GLY A 131 -1.45 -19.95 -4.30
N VAL A 132 -1.47 -20.89 -5.26
CA VAL A 132 -1.72 -20.55 -6.67
C VAL A 132 -3.24 -20.55 -6.93
N PRO A 133 -3.83 -19.42 -7.35
CA PRO A 133 -5.27 -19.35 -7.64
C PRO A 133 -5.62 -20.13 -8.92
N LEU A 134 -6.82 -20.71 -8.95
CA LEU A 134 -7.38 -21.32 -10.15
C LEU A 134 -7.82 -20.25 -11.14
N VAL A 135 -7.71 -20.55 -12.43
CA VAL A 135 -8.21 -19.70 -13.52
C VAL A 135 -9.19 -20.46 -14.39
N ARG A 136 -10.07 -19.74 -15.07
CA ARG A 136 -10.98 -20.32 -16.07
C ARG A 136 -10.90 -19.55 -17.39
N PRO A 137 -11.09 -20.22 -18.54
CA PRO A 137 -11.20 -19.54 -19.81
C PRO A 137 -12.45 -18.63 -19.90
N PRO A 138 -12.48 -17.72 -20.88
CA PRO A 138 -13.68 -16.94 -21.19
C PRO A 138 -14.86 -17.87 -21.52
N LYS A 139 -16.07 -17.48 -21.10
CA LYS A 139 -17.27 -18.30 -21.28
C LYS A 139 -17.72 -18.26 -22.74
N THR A 140 -17.45 -19.33 -23.49
CA THR A 140 -17.99 -19.55 -24.84
C THR A 140 -19.16 -20.53 -24.77
N GLY A 141 -20.39 -20.03 -24.84
CA GLY A 141 -21.57 -20.87 -25.15
C GLY A 141 -22.20 -21.63 -23.98
N GLY A 142 -22.48 -20.97 -22.86
CA GLY A 142 -23.40 -21.47 -21.82
C GLY A 142 -22.83 -22.52 -20.86
N GLU A 143 -21.88 -23.34 -21.29
CA GLU A 143 -21.18 -24.31 -20.44
C GLU A 143 -20.22 -23.59 -19.47
N ASP A 144 -20.05 -24.13 -18.27
CA ASP A 144 -19.09 -23.58 -17.31
C ASP A 144 -17.69 -24.11 -17.61
N PRO A 145 -16.75 -23.22 -17.97
CA PRO A 145 -15.43 -23.63 -18.40
C PRO A 145 -14.62 -24.23 -17.24
N THR A 146 -13.87 -25.29 -17.55
CA THR A 146 -13.02 -26.00 -16.58
C THR A 146 -12.02 -25.06 -15.91
N LYS A 147 -11.97 -25.12 -14.57
CA LYS A 147 -10.98 -24.42 -13.76
C LYS A 147 -9.61 -25.14 -13.84
N VAL A 148 -8.54 -24.37 -14.02
CA VAL A 148 -7.18 -24.88 -14.28
C VAL A 148 -6.20 -24.24 -13.30
N CYS A 149 -5.25 -25.04 -12.81
CA CYS A 149 -4.12 -24.60 -11.99
C CYS A 149 -2.88 -24.43 -12.87
N LEU A 150 -2.19 -23.28 -12.78
CA LEU A 150 -1.05 -22.93 -13.64
C LEU A 150 0.32 -23.07 -12.94
N ALA A 151 0.40 -23.92 -11.92
CA ALA A 151 1.58 -24.07 -11.07
C ALA A 151 2.70 -24.93 -11.67
N GLN A 152 2.46 -25.63 -12.80
CA GLN A 152 3.41 -26.53 -13.44
C GLN A 152 3.31 -26.43 -14.98
N PRO A 153 4.40 -26.74 -15.73
CA PRO A 153 4.28 -26.95 -17.17
C PRO A 153 3.37 -28.14 -17.44
N LEU A 154 2.46 -27.99 -18.40
CA LEU A 154 1.96 -29.15 -19.14
C LEU A 154 3.16 -29.80 -19.82
N ALA A 155 3.39 -31.08 -19.52
CA ALA A 155 4.39 -31.91 -20.20
C ALA A 155 4.04 -32.07 -21.68
#